data_AF-A0A920NDB0-F1
#
_entry.id   AF-A0A920NDB0-F1
#
_cell.length_a   1.000
_cell.length_b   1.000
_cell.length_c   1.000
_cell.angle_alpha   90.00
_cell.angle_beta   90.00
_cell.angle_gamma   90.00
#
_symmetry.space_group_name_H-M   'P 1'
#
loop_
_entity.id
_entity.type
_entity.pdbx_description
1 polymer ?
#
loop_
_entity_poly.entity_id
_entity_poly.type
_entity_poly.pdbx_seq_one_letter_code
_entity_poly.pdbx_strand_id
1 'polypeptide(L)'
;MINPAAQEELEYGNLQECQEGCEQFIRLTEASKQKFSDCFMTAASPGIVTTTMMNKYYDTHENYLAAVSRECRKNTKQFISRVILQLDCPDLAMERSWFFQDLSFPLSGSDPTTHQAINDAVVNIPRDTSACTSVGETQKPPR
;
A
#
# COMPACT_ATOMS: atom_id res chain seq x y z
N MET A 1 8.76 -18.36 -18.51
CA MET A 1 7.97 -17.96 -17.33
C MET A 1 7.50 -16.54 -17.62
N ILE A 2 6.19 -16.32 -17.79
CA ILE A 2 5.65 -14.98 -18.07
C ILE A 2 5.43 -14.33 -16.71
N ASN A 3 6.18 -13.28 -16.39
CA ASN A 3 5.90 -12.46 -15.20
C ASN A 3 4.56 -11.75 -15.41
N PRO A 4 3.67 -11.72 -14.40
CA PRO A 4 2.42 -10.99 -14.50
C PRO A 4 2.71 -9.51 -14.80
N ALA A 5 1.94 -8.96 -15.74
CA ALA A 5 2.10 -7.57 -16.17
C ALA A 5 0.75 -6.92 -16.45
N ALA A 6 0.60 -5.64 -16.13
CA ALA A 6 -0.54 -4.84 -16.54
C ALA A 6 -0.52 -4.68 -18.07
N GLN A 7 -1.52 -5.26 -18.75
CA GLN A 7 -1.67 -5.20 -20.21
C GLN A 7 -2.81 -4.28 -20.66
N GLU A 8 -3.64 -3.84 -19.71
CA GLU A 8 -4.79 -2.98 -19.91
C GLU A 8 -4.97 -2.04 -18.71
N GLU A 9 -6.00 -1.19 -18.76
CA GLU A 9 -6.30 -0.28 -17.66
C GLU A 9 -6.55 -1.08 -16.37
N LEU A 10 -5.94 -0.61 -15.28
CA LEU A 10 -6.00 -1.29 -14.00
C LEU A 10 -7.33 -0.97 -13.32
N GLU A 11 -8.09 -2.01 -13.07
CA GLU A 11 -9.35 -1.93 -12.35
C GLU A 11 -9.42 -3.00 -11.26
N TYR A 12 -9.76 -2.57 -10.05
CA TYR A 12 -10.19 -3.45 -8.98
C TYR A 12 -11.64 -3.89 -9.24
N GLY A 13 -11.81 -4.93 -10.06
CA GLY A 13 -13.13 -5.31 -10.60
C GLY A 13 -14.11 -5.89 -9.58
N ASN A 14 -13.65 -6.63 -8.57
CA ASN A 14 -14.52 -7.24 -7.57
C ASN A 14 -13.99 -7.07 -6.14
N LEU A 15 -14.67 -6.24 -5.34
CA LEU A 15 -14.35 -6.03 -3.93
C LEU A 15 -15.01 -7.06 -3.00
N GLN A 16 -15.97 -7.85 -3.49
CA GLN A 16 -16.80 -8.73 -2.68
C GLN A 16 -15.98 -9.78 -1.93
N GLU A 17 -14.99 -10.40 -2.58
CA GLU A 17 -14.15 -11.41 -1.92
C GLU A 17 -13.36 -10.83 -0.75
N CYS A 18 -12.82 -9.62 -0.91
CA CYS A 18 -12.13 -8.94 0.17
C CYS A 18 -13.11 -8.58 1.30
N GLN A 19 -14.32 -8.14 0.95
CA GLN A 19 -15.38 -7.83 1.91
C GLN A 19 -15.81 -9.04 2.73
N GLU A 20 -16.14 -10.13 2.06
CA GLU A 20 -16.54 -11.39 2.69
C GLU A 20 -15.43 -11.95 3.57
N GLY A 21 -14.17 -11.88 3.13
CA GLY A 21 -13.02 -12.26 3.93
C GLY A 21 -12.91 -11.45 5.24
N CYS A 22 -13.07 -10.14 5.16
CA CYS A 22 -13.05 -9.26 6.33
C CYS A 22 -14.21 -9.51 7.28
N GLU A 23 -15.42 -9.65 6.75
CA GLU A 23 -16.61 -9.94 7.54
C GLU A 23 -16.50 -11.29 8.24
N GLN A 24 -15.98 -12.30 7.54
CA GLN A 24 -15.71 -13.61 8.12
C GLN A 24 -14.66 -13.51 9.23
N PHE A 25 -13.58 -12.76 9.03
CA PHE A 25 -12.55 -12.56 10.05
C PHE A 25 -13.13 -11.91 11.31
N ILE A 26 -13.89 -10.81 11.16
CA ILE A 26 -14.49 -10.10 12.29
C ILE A 26 -15.50 -11.01 13.02
N ARG A 27 -16.38 -11.69 12.27
CA ARG A 27 -17.38 -12.61 12.84
C ARG A 27 -16.72 -13.71 13.68
N LEU A 28 -15.64 -14.30 13.19
CA LEU A 28 -14.91 -15.35 13.90
C LEU A 28 -14.23 -14.83 15.17
N THR A 29 -13.70 -13.61 15.12
CA THR A 29 -13.10 -12.96 16.29
C THR A 29 -14.14 -12.62 17.34
N GLU A 30 -15.31 -12.10 16.95
CA GLU A 30 -16.43 -11.81 17.86
C GLU A 30 -17.03 -13.07 18.49
N ALA A 31 -17.08 -14.18 17.73
CA ALA A 31 -17.56 -15.47 18.23
C ALA A 31 -16.54 -16.20 19.12
N SER A 32 -15.30 -15.72 19.19
CA SER A 32 -14.25 -16.31 20.01
C SER A 32 -14.53 -16.14 21.49
N LYS A 33 -14.17 -17.15 22.29
CA LYS A 33 -14.19 -17.05 23.76
C LYS A 33 -13.05 -16.17 24.30
N GLN A 34 -12.03 -15.90 23.47
CA GLN A 34 -10.94 -15.00 23.82
C GLN A 34 -11.31 -13.56 23.48
N LYS A 35 -10.94 -12.62 24.36
CA LYS A 35 -11.09 -11.19 24.10
C LYS A 35 -9.81 -10.65 23.52
N PHE A 36 -9.86 -10.25 22.26
CA PHE A 36 -8.79 -9.49 21.60
C PHE A 36 -9.02 -8.00 21.87
N SER A 37 -7.95 -7.23 22.05
CA SER A 37 -8.07 -5.77 22.16
C SER A 37 -8.46 -5.15 20.82
N ASP A 38 -7.87 -5.66 19.74
CA ASP A 38 -8.00 -5.12 18.40
C ASP A 38 -7.87 -6.23 17.34
N CYS A 39 -8.36 -5.95 16.14
CA CYS A 39 -8.18 -6.76 14.96
C CYS A 39 -7.32 -6.00 13.95
N PHE A 40 -6.31 -6.63 13.37
CA PHE A 40 -5.52 -6.04 12.29
C PHE A 40 -5.62 -6.87 11.01
N MET A 41 -5.45 -6.21 9.87
CA MET A 41 -5.38 -6.85 8.57
C MET A 41 -4.29 -6.19 7.72
N THR A 42 -3.59 -6.99 6.92
CA THR A 42 -2.51 -6.50 6.06
C THR A 42 -3.00 -6.17 4.66
N ALA A 43 -2.36 -5.18 4.03
CA ALA A 43 -2.51 -4.89 2.62
C ALA A 43 -1.16 -4.49 2.02
N ALA A 44 -0.93 -4.88 0.77
CA ALA A 44 0.27 -4.51 0.04
C ALA A 44 0.32 -2.99 -0.25
N SER A 45 1.50 -2.40 -0.17
CA SER A 45 1.72 -1.02 -0.63
C SER A 45 1.58 -0.92 -2.17
N PRO A 46 1.23 0.26 -2.72
CA PRO A 46 1.26 0.47 -4.16
C PRO A 46 2.65 0.22 -4.77
N GLY A 47 3.71 0.61 -4.06
CA GLY A 47 5.09 0.43 -4.52
C GLY A 47 5.49 -1.04 -4.62
N ILE A 48 5.13 -1.89 -3.66
CA ILE A 48 5.41 -3.34 -3.75
C ILE A 48 4.61 -4.01 -4.87
N VAL A 49 3.38 -3.55 -5.15
CA VAL A 49 2.59 -4.05 -6.28
C VAL A 49 3.28 -3.71 -7.61
N THR A 50 3.70 -2.46 -7.80
CA THR A 50 4.42 -2.06 -9.03
C THR A 50 5.81 -2.69 -9.17
N THR A 51 6.43 -3.08 -8.06
CA THR A 51 7.71 -3.80 -8.02
C THR A 51 7.56 -5.26 -8.42
N THR A 52 6.44 -5.89 -8.06
CA THR A 52 6.20 -7.33 -8.27
C THR A 52 5.43 -7.64 -9.55
N MET A 53 4.65 -6.68 -10.05
CA MET A 53 3.88 -6.78 -11.30
C MET A 53 4.41 -5.77 -12.31
N MET A 54 4.78 -6.26 -13.50
CA MET A 54 5.39 -5.41 -14.54
C MET A 54 4.34 -4.51 -15.22
N ASN A 55 4.78 -3.40 -15.82
CA ASN A 55 3.92 -2.55 -16.63
C ASN A 55 4.15 -2.78 -18.13
N LYS A 56 3.07 -3.00 -18.91
CA LYS A 56 3.08 -3.04 -20.38
C LYS A 56 1.97 -2.16 -21.01
N TYR A 57 1.26 -1.38 -20.21
CA TYR A 57 0.11 -0.60 -20.65
C TYR A 57 0.31 0.91 -20.48
N TYR A 58 0.81 1.35 -19.32
CA TYR A 58 0.99 2.77 -19.04
C TYR A 58 2.31 3.29 -19.62
N ASP A 59 2.30 4.52 -20.13
CA ASP A 59 3.48 5.13 -20.76
C ASP A 59 4.64 5.39 -19.77
N THR A 60 4.33 5.62 -18.50
CA THR A 60 5.33 5.93 -17.46
C THR A 60 5.08 5.12 -16.19
N HIS A 61 6.15 4.94 -15.40
CA HIS A 61 6.06 4.26 -14.11
C HIS A 61 5.16 5.02 -13.14
N GLU A 62 5.20 6.35 -13.15
CA GLU A 62 4.38 7.22 -12.30
C GLU A 62 2.89 7.07 -12.62
N ASN A 63 2.52 6.97 -13.90
CA ASN A 63 1.14 6.74 -14.32
C ASN A 63 0.64 5.36 -13.85
N TYR A 64 1.51 4.35 -13.92
CA TYR A 64 1.20 3.02 -13.40
C TYR A 64 1.04 3.02 -11.87
N LEU A 65 1.98 3.63 -11.15
CA LEU A 65 1.96 3.74 -9.69
C LEU A 65 0.73 4.52 -9.20
N ALA A 66 0.35 5.59 -9.89
CA ALA A 66 -0.87 6.34 -9.61
C ALA A 66 -2.13 5.50 -9.83
N ALA A 67 -2.19 4.71 -10.90
CA ALA A 67 -3.30 3.79 -11.15
C ALA A 67 -3.39 2.70 -10.07
N VAL A 68 -2.26 2.10 -9.69
CA VAL A 68 -2.20 1.13 -8.58
C VAL A 68 -2.65 1.77 -7.28
N SER A 69 -2.15 2.95 -6.92
CA SER A 69 -2.54 3.67 -5.70
C SER A 69 -4.05 3.95 -5.66
N ARG A 70 -4.63 4.37 -6.78
CA ARG A 70 -6.09 4.59 -6.92
C ARG A 70 -6.88 3.32 -6.67
N GLU A 71 -6.46 2.19 -7.23
CA GLU A 71 -7.17 0.91 -7.06
C GLU A 71 -6.97 0.32 -5.65
N CYS A 72 -5.75 0.39 -5.09
CA CYS A 72 -5.46 0.03 -3.70
C CYS A 72 -6.31 0.82 -2.70
N ARG A 73 -6.59 2.10 -2.97
CA ARG A 73 -7.48 2.95 -2.16
C ARG A 73 -8.91 2.41 -2.06
N LYS A 74 -9.43 1.81 -3.14
CA LYS A 74 -10.79 1.22 -3.15
C LYS A 74 -10.88 0.07 -2.16
N ASN A 75 -9.84 -0.76 -2.11
CA ASN A 75 -9.75 -1.89 -1.19
C ASN A 75 -9.74 -1.43 0.27
N THR A 76 -8.96 -0.39 0.57
CA THR A 76 -8.76 0.07 1.95
C THR A 76 -10.01 0.68 2.59
N LYS A 77 -10.75 1.50 1.82
CA LYS A 77 -11.94 2.23 2.31
C LYS A 77 -12.99 1.36 3.00
N GLN A 78 -13.07 0.08 2.65
CA GLN A 78 -14.14 -0.80 3.14
C GLN A 78 -13.91 -1.30 4.58
N PHE A 79 -12.67 -1.33 5.06
CA PHE A 79 -12.31 -2.03 6.31
C PHE A 79 -11.76 -1.14 7.41
N ILE A 80 -11.32 0.06 7.05
CA ILE A 80 -10.66 1.04 7.92
C ILE A 80 -11.42 1.38 9.20
N SER A 81 -12.76 1.27 9.19
CA SER A 81 -13.58 1.56 10.37
C SER A 81 -13.72 0.38 11.33
N ARG A 82 -13.29 -0.82 10.93
CA ARG A 82 -13.52 -2.08 11.65
C ARG A 82 -12.24 -2.80 12.06
N VAL A 83 -11.12 -2.52 11.40
CA VAL A 83 -9.81 -3.13 11.70
C VAL A 83 -8.70 -2.09 11.63
N ILE A 84 -7.60 -2.37 12.31
CA ILE A 84 -6.33 -1.69 12.11
C ILE A 84 -5.73 -2.18 10.79
N LEU A 85 -5.47 -1.27 9.86
CA LEU A 85 -4.80 -1.64 8.63
C LEU A 85 -3.29 -1.50 8.76
N GLN A 86 -2.57 -2.58 8.47
CA GLN A 86 -1.12 -2.58 8.27
C GLN A 86 -0.81 -2.57 6.77
N LEU A 87 -0.05 -1.58 6.31
CA LEU A 87 0.50 -1.57 4.97
C LEU A 87 1.89 -2.21 4.95
N ASP A 88 2.05 -3.26 4.15
CA ASP A 88 3.33 -3.92 3.94
C ASP A 88 4.08 -3.19 2.83
N CYS A 89 5.08 -2.40 3.23
CA CYS A 89 5.90 -1.57 2.34
C CYS A 89 7.38 -2.03 2.29
N PRO A 90 7.70 -3.30 1.96
CA PRO A 90 9.09 -3.74 1.87
C PRO A 90 9.86 -3.04 0.73
N ASP A 91 9.14 -2.52 -0.27
CA ASP A 91 9.67 -1.70 -1.37
C ASP A 91 10.50 -0.52 -0.86
N LEU A 92 10.07 0.17 0.20
CA LEU A 92 10.83 1.28 0.79
C LEU A 92 12.23 0.87 1.30
N ALA A 93 12.39 -0.38 1.71
CA ALA A 93 13.68 -0.95 2.12
C ALA A 93 14.44 -1.61 0.96
N MET A 94 13.72 -2.13 -0.02
CA MET A 94 14.27 -2.85 -1.17
C MET A 94 14.77 -1.92 -2.29
N GLU A 95 14.21 -0.71 -2.43
CA GLU A 95 14.59 0.31 -3.43
C GLU A 95 16.11 0.46 -3.54
N ARG A 96 16.80 0.54 -2.41
CA ARG A 96 18.27 0.67 -2.36
C ARG A 96 19.04 -0.55 -2.88
N SER A 97 18.56 -1.75 -2.59
CA SER A 97 19.29 -2.99 -2.89
C SER A 97 18.97 -3.57 -4.26
N TRP A 98 17.81 -3.21 -4.85
CA TRP A 98 17.32 -3.81 -6.10
C TRP A 98 17.19 -2.80 -7.25
N PHE A 99 16.85 -1.53 -6.99
CA PHE A 99 16.52 -0.57 -8.05
C PHE A 99 17.55 0.55 -8.21
N PHE A 100 18.21 0.99 -7.12
CA PHE A 100 19.13 2.13 -7.13
C PHE A 100 20.59 1.76 -6.85
N GLN A 101 21.02 0.56 -7.28
CA GLN A 101 22.38 0.08 -7.06
C GLN A 101 23.45 1.04 -7.62
N ASP A 102 23.13 1.75 -8.70
CA ASP A 102 24.05 2.62 -9.44
C ASP A 102 24.06 4.09 -8.97
N LEU A 103 23.24 4.46 -7.97
CA LEU A 103 23.17 5.84 -7.48
C LEU A 103 24.15 6.09 -6.32
N SER A 104 24.99 7.12 -6.46
CA SER A 104 25.98 7.51 -5.44
C SER A 104 25.33 8.21 -4.23
N PHE A 105 25.88 7.96 -3.04
CA PHE A 105 25.48 8.55 -1.76
C PHE A 105 25.47 10.11 -1.76
N PRO A 106 24.61 10.79 -0.97
CA PRO A 106 23.55 10.27 -0.12
C PRO A 106 22.17 10.47 -0.76
N LEU A 107 21.48 9.38 -1.12
CA LEU A 107 20.03 9.43 -1.27
C LEU A 107 19.42 9.38 0.13
N SER A 108 19.08 10.55 0.66
CA SER A 108 18.37 10.69 1.92
C SER A 108 16.88 10.36 1.68
N GLY A 109 16.50 9.11 1.90
CA GLY A 109 15.09 8.67 1.95
C GLY A 109 14.63 7.86 0.75
N SER A 110 13.54 7.11 0.93
CA SER A 110 12.79 6.42 -0.12
C SER A 110 12.32 7.38 -1.22
N ASP A 111 12.03 6.88 -2.41
CA ASP A 111 11.59 7.70 -3.53
C ASP A 111 10.37 8.56 -3.12
N PRO A 112 10.40 9.91 -3.27
CA PRO A 112 9.26 10.78 -2.96
C PRO A 112 7.99 10.39 -3.73
N THR A 113 8.11 9.76 -4.90
CA THR A 113 6.96 9.25 -5.66
C THR A 113 6.31 8.05 -4.96
N THR A 114 7.09 7.10 -4.43
CA THR A 114 6.60 5.97 -3.63
C THR A 114 5.91 6.46 -2.35
N HIS A 115 6.50 7.43 -1.65
CA HIS A 115 5.86 8.04 -0.48
C HIS A 115 4.51 8.70 -0.82
N GLN A 116 4.47 9.47 -1.91
CA GLN A 116 3.24 10.12 -2.35
C GLN A 116 2.19 9.08 -2.73
N ALA A 117 2.58 7.99 -3.39
CA ALA A 117 1.65 6.92 -3.76
C ALA A 117 1.06 6.22 -2.53
N ILE A 118 1.84 6.02 -1.46
CA ILE A 118 1.35 5.50 -0.18
C ILE A 118 0.37 6.50 0.44
N ASN A 119 0.75 7.78 0.53
CA ASN A 119 -0.11 8.84 1.07
C ASN A 119 -1.42 8.94 0.29
N ASP A 120 -1.37 8.85 -1.03
CA ASP A 120 -2.53 8.82 -1.90
C ASP A 120 -3.37 7.57 -1.63
N ALA A 121 -2.78 6.40 -1.44
CA ALA A 121 -3.54 5.19 -1.12
C ALA A 121 -4.29 5.32 0.22
N VAL A 122 -3.77 6.12 1.17
CA VAL A 122 -4.31 6.28 2.53
C VAL A 122 -4.95 7.64 2.85
N VAL A 123 -5.11 8.54 1.88
CA VAL A 123 -5.51 9.95 2.12
C VAL A 123 -6.86 10.14 2.85
N ASN A 124 -7.71 9.11 2.90
CA ASN A 124 -9.00 9.15 3.61
C ASN A 124 -9.07 8.17 4.80
N ILE A 125 -7.94 7.69 5.30
CA ILE A 125 -7.87 6.81 6.48
C ILE A 125 -7.71 7.68 7.73
N PRO A 126 -8.54 7.52 8.78
CA PRO A 126 -8.29 8.15 10.08
C PRO A 126 -6.90 7.78 10.61
N ARG A 127 -6.20 8.78 11.17
CA ARG A 127 -4.83 8.62 11.68
C ARG A 127 -4.72 7.57 12.80
N ASP A 128 -5.81 7.31 13.49
CA ASP A 128 -5.86 6.39 14.65
C ASP A 128 -6.12 4.93 14.25
N THR A 129 -6.46 4.65 12.97
CA THR A 129 -6.79 3.30 12.49
C THR A 129 -5.80 2.74 11.46
N SER A 130 -4.78 3.53 11.08
CA SER A 130 -3.66 3.07 10.24
C SER A 130 -2.39 3.00 11.07
N ALA A 131 -1.76 1.82 11.12
CA ALA A 131 -0.46 1.66 11.78
C ALA A 131 0.71 2.26 10.96
N CYS A 132 0.42 2.76 9.75
CA CYS A 132 1.36 3.51 8.95
C CYS A 132 1.35 4.97 9.42
N THR A 133 2.31 5.33 10.28
CA THR A 133 2.58 6.73 10.59
C THR A 133 2.95 7.41 9.27
N SER A 134 2.15 8.40 8.83
CA SER A 134 2.45 9.25 7.67
C SER A 134 3.95 9.49 7.59
N VAL A 135 4.61 9.06 6.52
CA VAL A 135 6.05 9.25 6.39
C VAL A 135 6.27 10.75 6.39
N GLY A 136 6.94 11.24 7.44
CA GLY A 136 6.94 12.66 7.77
C GLY A 136 7.37 13.51 6.59
N GLU A 137 6.65 14.61 6.35
CA GLU A 137 7.17 15.70 5.55
C GLU A 137 8.58 16.00 6.06
N THR A 138 9.55 15.95 5.14
CA THR A 138 10.95 16.25 5.45
C THR A 138 11.01 17.64 6.09
N GLN A 139 11.15 17.68 7.41
CA GLN A 139 11.43 18.92 8.10
C GLN A 139 12.76 19.43 7.57
N LYS A 140 12.69 20.54 6.82
CA LYS A 140 13.84 21.28 6.35
C LYS A 140 14.73 21.60 7.57
N PRO A 141 16.03 21.27 7.55
CA PRO A 141 16.91 21.53 8.68
C PRO A 141 16.94 23.04 8.98
N PRO A 142 16.98 23.44 10.26
CA PRO A 142 17.04 24.85 10.63
C PRO A 142 18.33 25.46 10.10
N ARG A 143 18.21 26.71 9.63
CA ARG A 143 19.33 27.56 9.19
C ARG A 143 20.23 27.94 10.37
#